data_AF-A0A1F9F332-F1
#
_entry.id   AF-A0A1F9F332-F1
#
_cell.length_a   1.000
_cell.length_b   1.000
_cell.length_c   1.000
_cell.angle_alpha   90.00
_cell.angle_beta   90.00
_cell.angle_gamma   90.00
#
_symmetry.space_group_name_H-M   'P 1'
#
loop_
_entity.id
_entity.type
_entity.pdbx_description
1 polymer ?
#
loop_
_entity_poly.entity_id
_entity_poly.type
_entity_poly.pdbx_seq_one_letter_code
_entity_poly.pdbx_strand_id
1 'polypeptide(L)'
;MLGIELSCFFIAAIWLGARLWGEPDRRGLVQRLLIVAAASWLGEESCIRLYGFYGYASGWWLRLVDVPLAVVCIWPIVVQSALDLTRALPAPRRALVAAGLVVVDASLIEPISTTIGLWSWLEAGPFSVPVIGVLGWGCFALGVALVIERRPWWALLVGPAATHLCLLAGWWGALRWLPPGEDERPFVVVAALGSLMVAVSLWRHPPRIERRAVWLRAPAAAFFFALLALFARDDAWLVAYALAFAPPWLVLLLGRSPSDVVRAGTNPQGRGHAPVAAGVVALLVVVVATALWHNRTVVIPEQIGASLALDEPLAGDERSLVLVGDVMLARGVAAKAERDHLTFSWFFEDTRAVIAGADVAFANLESPISGRGDKRLGPLAFNAPAAAADGVAAAGFDVVSLANNHATDYGAVALDDTRALLGQLGVETVGAGPFERPQTPLIVDARGVTVGFLAYCDPRSGGGCPFLDGYLTDKPHRALRRALARDVRVLRPQVDVLVVSLHWGIEEHEQPSARQVELARHLIDLGVDVVAGHHPHVLQPPERYRRGLIVYSLGNFVFDQHTNPAFQQSRIYRVVVAKDGVRRAAWLPVGYRKREWRPRPIGGELRSIGVTTTAPAP
;
A
#
# COMPACT_ATOMS: atom_id res chain seq x y z
N MET A 1 -1.18 11.67 -9.18
CA MET A 1 0.28 11.78 -9.35
C MET A 1 0.74 13.04 -10.07
N LEU A 2 0.28 13.33 -11.30
CA LEU A 2 0.74 14.51 -12.07
C LEU A 2 0.66 15.84 -11.29
N GLY A 3 -0.42 16.08 -10.53
CA GLY A 3 -0.54 17.28 -9.68
C GLY A 3 0.51 17.39 -8.56
N ILE A 4 0.88 16.25 -7.95
CA ILE A 4 1.95 16.16 -6.93
C ILE A 4 3.29 16.49 -7.57
N GLU A 5 3.57 15.89 -8.72
CA GLU A 5 4.79 16.10 -9.48
C GLU A 5 4.96 17.57 -9.92
N LEU A 6 3.89 18.20 -10.45
CA LEU A 6 3.89 19.62 -10.78
C LEU A 6 4.12 20.51 -9.55
N SER A 7 3.57 20.13 -8.40
CA SER A 7 3.76 20.84 -7.14
C SER A 7 5.21 20.74 -6.64
N CYS A 8 5.83 19.57 -6.75
CA CYS A 8 7.25 19.38 -6.44
C CYS A 8 8.15 20.28 -7.31
N PHE A 9 7.92 20.32 -8.63
CA PHE A 9 8.66 21.20 -9.52
C PHE A 9 8.43 22.68 -9.22
N PHE A 10 7.20 23.07 -8.90
CA PHE A 10 6.87 24.44 -8.52
C PHE A 10 7.60 24.87 -7.24
N ILE A 11 7.60 24.02 -6.21
CA ILE A 11 8.33 24.25 -4.96
C ILE A 11 9.83 24.39 -5.24
N ALA A 12 10.39 23.52 -6.08
CA ALA A 12 11.79 23.55 -6.46
C ALA A 12 12.16 24.84 -7.20
N ALA A 13 11.32 25.28 -8.13
CA ALA A 13 11.51 26.51 -8.89
C ALA A 13 11.47 27.76 -7.99
N ILE A 14 10.49 27.84 -7.08
CA ILE A 14 10.40 28.94 -6.11
C ILE A 14 11.65 28.98 -5.24
N TRP A 15 12.04 27.83 -4.67
CA TRP A 15 13.21 27.76 -3.80
C TRP A 15 14.48 28.20 -4.54
N LEU A 16 14.70 27.68 -5.76
CA LEU A 16 15.87 28.00 -6.56
C LEU A 16 15.92 29.48 -6.91
N GLY A 17 14.80 30.06 -7.35
CA GLY A 17 14.69 31.48 -7.63
C GLY A 17 15.00 32.33 -6.39
N ALA A 18 14.38 32.01 -5.25
CA ALA A 18 14.61 32.70 -4.00
C ALA A 18 16.04 32.55 -3.46
N ARG A 19 16.70 31.40 -3.70
CA ARG A 19 18.08 31.16 -3.27
C ARG A 19 19.09 31.88 -4.15
N LEU A 20 18.87 31.91 -5.46
CA LEU A 20 19.71 32.64 -6.42
C LEU A 20 19.59 34.17 -6.26
N TRP A 21 18.44 34.66 -5.78
CA TRP A 21 18.17 36.06 -5.47
C TRP A 21 19.01 36.55 -4.28
N GLY A 22 20.31 36.74 -4.45
CA GLY A 22 21.22 37.19 -3.39
C GLY A 22 22.38 36.23 -3.10
N GLU A 23 22.59 35.20 -3.93
CA GLU A 23 23.82 34.42 -3.93
C GLU A 23 24.88 35.11 -4.82
N PRO A 24 26.05 35.48 -4.27
CA PRO A 24 27.15 36.05 -5.06
C PRO A 24 27.74 35.04 -6.06
N ASP A 25 27.92 33.79 -5.64
CA ASP A 25 28.46 32.70 -6.48
C ASP A 25 27.33 31.83 -7.06
N ARG A 26 26.57 32.39 -8.01
CA ARG A 26 25.45 31.68 -8.65
C ARG A 26 25.90 30.44 -9.42
N ARG A 27 27.03 30.54 -10.13
CA ARG A 27 27.55 29.44 -10.95
C ARG A 27 28.00 28.27 -10.09
N GLY A 28 28.79 28.53 -9.05
CA GLY A 28 29.22 27.48 -8.13
C GLY A 28 28.06 26.88 -7.34
N LEU A 29 27.04 27.68 -6.98
CA LEU A 29 25.82 27.13 -6.37
C LEU A 29 25.10 26.15 -7.32
N VAL A 30 24.83 26.56 -8.57
CA VAL A 30 24.15 25.68 -9.54
C VAL A 30 24.95 24.41 -9.78
N GLN A 31 26.26 24.51 -9.94
CA GLN A 31 27.13 23.33 -10.10
C GLN A 31 27.03 22.38 -8.90
N ARG A 32 27.07 22.89 -7.67
CA ARG A 32 26.91 22.07 -6.46
C ARG A 32 25.55 21.39 -6.43
N LEU A 33 24.46 22.10 -6.75
CA LEU A 33 23.11 21.54 -6.76
C LEU A 33 22.97 20.41 -7.80
N LEU A 34 23.51 20.61 -9.01
CA LEU A 34 23.50 19.58 -10.05
C LEU A 34 24.30 18.34 -9.65
N ILE A 35 25.44 18.52 -9.00
CA ILE A 35 26.25 17.41 -8.50
C ILE A 35 25.50 16.64 -7.41
N VAL A 36 24.86 17.34 -6.47
CA VAL A 36 24.05 16.68 -5.43
C VAL A 36 22.87 15.95 -6.05
N ALA A 37 22.19 16.53 -7.04
CA ALA A 37 21.09 15.87 -7.74
C ALA A 37 21.55 14.56 -8.41
N ALA A 38 22.68 14.60 -9.12
CA ALA A 38 23.25 13.42 -9.76
C ALA A 38 23.73 12.37 -8.75
N ALA A 39 24.32 12.80 -7.63
CA ALA A 39 24.72 11.91 -6.55
C ALA A 39 23.52 11.23 -5.88
N SER A 40 22.45 11.98 -5.62
CA SER A 40 21.20 11.46 -5.06
C SER A 40 20.57 10.45 -6.01
N TRP A 41 20.43 10.80 -7.29
CA TRP A 41 19.93 9.87 -8.31
C TRP A 41 20.77 8.59 -8.37
N LEU A 42 22.10 8.69 -8.37
CA LEU A 42 22.97 7.51 -8.38
C LEU A 42 22.77 6.64 -7.14
N GLY A 43 22.68 7.25 -5.95
CA GLY A 43 22.43 6.55 -4.69
C GLY A 43 21.07 5.85 -4.68
N GLU A 44 20.01 6.57 -5.06
CA GLU A 44 18.63 6.06 -5.20
C GLU A 44 18.59 4.86 -6.16
N GLU A 45 19.01 5.08 -7.40
CA GLU A 45 18.95 4.10 -8.50
C GLU A 45 19.71 2.81 -8.16
N SER A 46 20.88 2.95 -7.55
CA SER A 46 21.69 1.80 -7.15
C SER A 46 21.11 1.09 -5.93
N CYS A 47 20.49 1.79 -4.98
CA CYS A 47 19.77 1.14 -3.88
C CYS A 47 18.57 0.31 -4.40
N ILE A 48 17.81 0.87 -5.35
CA ILE A 48 16.69 0.17 -5.99
C ILE A 48 17.20 -1.07 -6.74
N ARG A 49 18.19 -0.92 -7.63
CA ARG A 49 18.64 -2.01 -8.51
C ARG A 49 19.49 -3.08 -7.83
N LEU A 50 20.40 -2.68 -6.94
CA LEU A 50 21.33 -3.63 -6.33
C LEU A 50 20.72 -4.35 -5.14
N TYR A 51 19.79 -3.70 -4.43
CA TYR A 51 19.28 -4.21 -3.16
C TYR A 51 17.78 -4.50 -3.17
N GLY A 52 17.02 -3.91 -4.10
CA GLY A 52 15.57 -4.11 -4.18
C GLY A 52 14.81 -3.60 -2.96
N PHE A 53 15.36 -2.65 -2.21
CA PHE A 53 14.81 -2.23 -0.91
C PHE A 53 13.49 -1.47 -1.00
N TYR A 54 13.28 -0.70 -2.08
CA TYR A 54 12.06 0.06 -2.31
C TYR A 54 11.90 0.37 -3.79
N GLY A 55 10.73 0.85 -4.17
CA GLY A 55 10.42 1.28 -5.53
C GLY A 55 9.40 2.41 -5.58
N TYR A 56 9.53 3.27 -6.60
CA TYR A 56 8.60 4.38 -6.81
C TYR A 56 7.35 3.94 -7.58
N ALA A 57 6.19 4.39 -7.12
CA ALA A 57 4.90 4.04 -7.70
C ALA A 57 4.84 4.33 -9.20
N SER A 58 4.30 3.43 -10.01
CA SER A 58 4.31 3.54 -11.49
C SER A 58 3.74 4.85 -12.04
N GLY A 59 2.83 5.50 -11.29
CA GLY A 59 2.14 6.72 -11.69
C GLY A 59 2.99 7.99 -11.84
N TRP A 60 4.28 8.01 -11.47
CA TRP A 60 5.18 9.15 -11.76
C TRP A 60 5.43 9.28 -13.26
N TRP A 61 5.23 10.49 -13.81
CA TRP A 61 5.24 10.70 -15.27
C TRP A 61 6.65 10.92 -15.80
N LEU A 62 7.47 11.72 -15.13
CA LEU A 62 8.85 11.98 -15.53
C LEU A 62 9.80 11.17 -14.65
N ARG A 63 10.61 10.33 -15.30
CA ARG A 63 11.59 9.47 -14.64
C ARG A 63 12.96 9.58 -15.26
N LEU A 64 13.98 9.42 -14.42
CA LEU A 64 15.33 9.11 -14.80
C LEU A 64 15.59 7.65 -14.43
N VAL A 65 15.30 6.77 -15.39
CA VAL A 65 15.31 5.32 -15.19
C VAL A 65 14.24 4.91 -14.15
N ASP A 66 14.59 4.43 -12.97
CA ASP A 66 13.62 3.96 -11.98
C ASP A 66 13.18 5.07 -10.99
N VAL A 67 13.95 6.18 -10.92
CA VAL A 67 13.73 7.29 -10.00
C VAL A 67 12.91 8.42 -10.64
N PRO A 68 11.83 8.92 -10.00
CA PRO A 68 11.09 10.10 -10.46
C PRO A 68 11.97 11.35 -10.51
N LEU A 69 11.84 12.12 -11.59
CA LEU A 69 12.62 13.34 -11.78
C LEU A 69 12.34 14.38 -10.68
N ALA A 70 11.11 14.44 -10.18
CA ALA A 70 10.73 15.31 -9.07
C ALA A 70 11.54 15.05 -7.78
N VAL A 71 11.83 13.77 -7.47
CA VAL A 71 12.64 13.39 -6.31
C VAL A 71 14.08 13.85 -6.48
N VAL A 72 14.65 13.63 -7.67
CA VAL A 72 16.01 14.09 -8.02
C VAL A 72 16.14 15.61 -7.87
N CYS A 73 15.10 16.37 -8.20
CA CYS A 73 15.07 17.83 -8.07
C CYS A 73 14.93 18.32 -6.62
N ILE A 74 14.31 17.55 -5.74
CA ILE A 74 14.06 17.95 -4.34
C ILE A 74 15.28 17.73 -3.45
N TRP A 75 16.08 16.69 -3.68
CA TRP A 75 17.23 16.37 -2.82
C TRP A 75 18.24 17.52 -2.63
N PRO A 76 18.68 18.23 -3.69
CA PRO A 76 19.56 19.38 -3.53
C PRO A 76 18.99 20.44 -2.59
N ILE A 77 17.66 20.62 -2.59
CA ILE A 77 16.96 21.59 -1.73
C ILE A 77 17.06 21.16 -0.27
N VAL A 78 16.77 19.89 0.02
CA VAL A 78 16.80 19.31 1.37
C VAL A 78 18.21 19.43 1.96
N VAL A 79 19.22 18.95 1.23
CA VAL A 79 20.61 18.92 1.70
C VAL A 79 21.20 20.33 1.79
N GLN A 80 21.03 21.16 0.75
CA GLN A 80 21.60 22.51 0.75
C GLN A 80 20.94 23.40 1.81
N SER A 81 19.63 23.31 1.99
CA SER A 81 18.95 24.10 3.04
C SER A 81 19.35 23.66 4.45
N ALA A 82 19.63 22.37 4.68
CA ALA A 82 20.14 21.89 5.97
C ALA A 82 21.56 22.41 6.26
N LEU A 83 22.41 22.45 5.23
CA LEU A 83 23.73 23.07 5.31
C LEU A 83 23.62 24.58 5.59
N ASP A 84 22.69 25.28 4.93
CA ASP A 84 22.48 26.72 5.11
C ASP A 84 22.11 27.07 6.56
N LEU A 85 21.23 26.28 7.18
CA LEU A 85 20.84 26.43 8.59
C LEU A 85 22.00 26.22 9.56
N THR A 86 23.00 25.42 9.17
CA THR A 86 24.12 25.03 10.03
C THR A 86 25.42 25.78 9.71
N ARG A 87 25.42 26.72 8.76
CA ARG A 87 26.61 27.48 8.33
C ARG A 87 27.37 28.17 9.46
N ALA A 88 26.67 28.63 10.49
CA ALA A 88 27.29 29.28 11.64
C ALA A 88 28.09 28.31 12.53
N LEU A 89 27.94 27.00 12.34
CA LEU A 89 28.65 25.97 13.10
C LEU A 89 30.02 25.65 12.49
N PRO A 90 31.01 25.21 13.30
CA PRO A 90 32.30 24.74 12.80
C PRO A 90 32.16 23.44 11.99
N ALA A 91 33.05 23.24 11.01
CA ALA A 91 32.94 22.26 9.93
C ALA A 91 32.52 20.82 10.31
N PRO A 92 33.09 20.14 11.32
CA PRO A 92 32.66 18.76 11.63
C PRO A 92 31.28 18.72 12.30
N ARG A 93 30.95 19.72 13.12
CA ARG A 93 29.62 19.84 13.75
C ARG A 93 28.56 20.24 12.74
N ARG A 94 28.91 21.10 11.78
CA ARG A 94 28.03 21.52 10.69
C ARG A 94 27.49 20.32 9.92
N ALA A 95 28.37 19.45 9.43
CA ALA A 95 27.97 18.28 8.64
C ALA A 95 27.09 17.30 9.45
N LEU A 96 27.45 17.04 10.70
CA LEU A 96 26.67 16.15 11.57
C LEU A 96 25.27 16.70 11.88
N VAL A 97 25.17 17.99 12.19
CA VAL A 97 23.87 18.62 12.49
C VAL A 97 23.03 18.73 11.22
N ALA A 98 23.63 19.03 10.06
CA ALA A 98 22.93 19.04 8.78
C ALA A 98 22.35 17.66 8.44
N ALA A 99 23.13 16.59 8.61
CA ALA A 99 22.66 15.22 8.44
C ALA A 99 21.50 14.87 9.39
N GLY A 100 21.59 15.30 10.66
CA GLY A 100 20.50 15.13 11.62
C GLY A 100 19.21 15.85 11.22
N LEU A 101 19.30 17.04 10.62
CA LEU A 101 18.14 17.72 10.05
C LEU A 101 17.52 16.94 8.90
N VAL A 102 18.33 16.34 8.02
CA VAL A 102 17.84 15.49 6.92
C VAL A 102 17.17 14.22 7.47
N VAL A 103 17.70 13.62 8.54
CA VAL A 103 17.04 12.50 9.23
C VAL A 103 15.66 12.91 9.74
N VAL A 104 15.53 14.11 10.32
CA VAL A 104 14.24 14.64 10.76
C VAL A 104 13.28 14.87 9.60
N ASP A 105 13.75 15.43 8.48
CA ASP A 105 12.91 15.61 7.29
C ASP A 105 12.45 14.26 6.72
N ALA A 106 13.39 13.32 6.56
CA ALA A 106 13.10 11.98 6.05
C ALA A 106 12.15 11.22 6.97
N SER A 107 12.29 11.41 8.30
CA SER A 107 11.38 10.85 9.29
C SER A 107 9.95 11.32 9.04
N LEU A 108 9.72 12.57 8.62
CA LEU A 108 8.39 13.07 8.29
C LEU A 108 7.92 12.63 6.89
N ILE A 109 8.80 12.75 5.90
CA ILE A 109 8.47 12.60 4.48
C ILE A 109 8.20 11.13 4.13
N GLU A 110 9.04 10.21 4.59
CA GLU A 110 8.95 8.80 4.25
C GLU A 110 7.60 8.21 4.67
N PRO A 111 7.16 8.29 5.95
CA PRO A 111 5.87 7.74 6.38
C PRO A 111 4.66 8.32 5.65
N ILE A 112 4.64 9.63 5.42
CA ILE A 112 3.54 10.26 4.69
C ILE A 112 3.50 9.76 3.25
N SER A 113 4.67 9.63 2.62
CA SER A 113 4.78 9.28 1.21
C SER A 113 4.50 7.79 0.96
N THR A 114 4.89 6.91 1.87
CA THR A 114 4.55 5.47 1.80
C THR A 114 3.07 5.24 2.05
N THR A 115 2.49 5.87 3.08
CA THR A 115 1.07 5.71 3.42
C THR A 115 0.13 6.15 2.28
N ILE A 116 0.55 7.12 1.47
CA ILE A 116 -0.25 7.62 0.34
C ILE A 116 0.18 7.01 -1.01
N GLY A 117 1.09 6.03 -1.00
CA GLY A 117 1.47 5.25 -2.18
C GLY A 117 2.35 5.98 -3.19
N LEU A 118 3.21 6.94 -2.79
CA LEU A 118 4.19 7.55 -3.69
C LEU A 118 5.38 6.61 -4.00
N TRP A 119 5.72 5.76 -3.04
CA TRP A 119 6.69 4.67 -3.13
C TRP A 119 6.42 3.64 -2.04
N SER A 120 6.99 2.45 -2.17
CA SER A 120 6.85 1.37 -1.20
C SER A 120 8.19 0.73 -0.89
N TRP A 121 8.34 0.26 0.35
CA TRP A 121 9.51 -0.51 0.80
C TRP A 121 9.20 -2.01 0.75
N LEU A 122 10.19 -2.81 0.38
CA LEU A 122 10.07 -4.28 0.33
C LEU A 122 9.79 -4.86 1.72
N GLU A 123 10.38 -4.26 2.76
CA GLU A 123 10.32 -4.73 4.13
C GLU A 123 9.72 -3.62 4.99
N ALA A 124 8.59 -3.93 5.63
CA ALA A 124 7.81 -2.95 6.37
C ALA A 124 8.43 -2.64 7.74
N GLY A 125 8.45 -1.36 8.09
CA GLY A 125 8.68 -0.89 9.45
C GLY A 125 7.52 -0.01 9.94
N PRO A 126 7.72 0.80 10.98
CA PRO A 126 6.76 1.79 11.45
C PRO A 126 6.24 2.65 10.30
N PHE A 127 4.92 2.77 10.15
CA PHE A 127 4.27 3.46 9.02
C PHE A 127 4.71 2.94 7.64
N SER A 128 5.01 1.64 7.55
CA SER A 128 5.55 0.97 6.35
C SER A 128 6.92 1.48 5.90
N VAL A 129 7.67 2.14 6.79
CA VAL A 129 9.03 2.62 6.52
C VAL A 129 10.01 1.89 7.42
N PRO A 130 10.98 1.14 6.87
CA PRO A 130 12.04 0.57 7.68
C PRO A 130 12.91 1.69 8.25
N VAL A 131 13.37 1.54 9.50
CA VAL A 131 14.23 2.54 10.18
C VAL A 131 15.43 2.93 9.32
N ILE A 132 15.96 1.98 8.55
CA ILE A 132 17.10 2.22 7.67
C ILE A 132 16.78 3.13 6.48
N GLY A 133 15.52 3.19 6.02
CA GLY A 133 15.10 4.11 4.97
C GLY A 133 15.31 5.57 5.39
N VAL A 134 15.03 5.88 6.65
CA VAL A 134 15.28 7.21 7.22
C VAL A 134 16.77 7.47 7.48
N LEU A 135 17.47 6.50 8.08
CA LEU A 135 18.89 6.66 8.45
C LEU A 135 19.83 6.69 7.24
N GLY A 136 19.48 5.98 6.16
CA GLY A 136 20.21 5.98 4.90
C GLY A 136 20.34 7.39 4.32
N TRP A 137 19.25 8.16 4.34
CA TRP A 137 19.25 9.58 3.91
C TRP A 137 20.12 10.47 4.77
N GLY A 138 20.13 10.23 6.09
CA GLY A 138 21.06 10.89 7.00
C GLY A 138 22.51 10.63 6.64
N CYS A 139 22.86 9.39 6.34
CA CYS A 139 24.22 8.99 5.97
C CYS A 139 24.63 9.57 4.61
N PHE A 140 23.71 9.58 3.64
CA PHE A 140 23.90 10.28 2.36
C PHE A 140 24.25 11.75 2.60
N ALA A 141 23.40 12.45 3.34
CA ALA A 141 23.55 13.87 3.62
C ALA A 141 24.85 14.17 4.37
N LEU A 142 25.25 13.31 5.31
CA LEU A 142 26.52 13.41 6.02
C LEU A 142 27.70 13.28 5.04
N GLY A 143 27.70 12.24 4.20
CA GLY A 143 28.75 12.01 3.20
C GLY A 143 28.91 13.18 2.24
N VAL A 144 27.79 13.71 1.72
CA VAL A 144 27.78 14.91 0.87
C VAL A 144 28.29 16.12 1.65
N ALA A 145 27.76 16.39 2.84
CA ALA A 145 28.12 17.56 3.65
C ALA A 145 29.63 17.64 3.97
N LEU A 146 30.29 16.50 4.17
CA LEU A 146 31.71 16.43 4.49
C LEU A 146 32.61 16.88 3.31
N VAL A 147 32.16 16.70 2.07
CA VAL A 147 32.97 16.95 0.87
C VAL A 147 32.48 18.13 0.04
N ILE A 148 31.20 18.49 0.11
CA ILE A 148 30.58 19.45 -0.83
C ILE A 148 31.18 20.86 -0.77
N GLU A 149 31.69 21.28 0.39
CA GLU A 149 32.31 22.61 0.56
C GLU A 149 33.72 22.70 -0.04
N ARG A 150 34.45 21.57 -0.10
CA ARG A 150 35.88 21.55 -0.49
C ARG A 150 36.15 20.89 -1.83
N ARG A 151 35.39 19.84 -2.15
CA ARG A 151 35.55 18.98 -3.33
C ARG A 151 34.17 18.53 -3.80
N PRO A 152 33.36 19.42 -4.40
CA PRO A 152 31.96 19.13 -4.67
C PRO A 152 31.74 17.90 -5.54
N TRP A 153 32.59 17.68 -6.55
CA TRP A 153 32.49 16.51 -7.42
C TRP A 153 32.66 15.17 -6.69
N TRP A 154 33.33 15.12 -5.52
CA TRP A 154 33.43 13.89 -4.71
C TRP A 154 32.08 13.46 -4.13
N ALA A 155 31.08 14.35 -4.06
CA ALA A 155 29.75 14.00 -3.59
C ALA A 155 29.09 12.90 -4.46
N LEU A 156 29.46 12.81 -5.75
CA LEU A 156 29.03 11.73 -6.65
C LEU A 156 29.47 10.33 -6.17
N LEU A 157 30.55 10.26 -5.38
CA LEU A 157 31.10 9.00 -4.89
C LEU A 157 30.79 8.80 -3.41
N VAL A 158 31.09 9.81 -2.58
CA VAL A 158 31.04 9.70 -1.12
C VAL A 158 29.60 9.65 -0.60
N GLY A 159 28.68 10.40 -1.22
CA GLY A 159 27.26 10.37 -0.84
C GLY A 159 26.67 8.97 -1.00
N PRO A 160 26.63 8.42 -2.22
CA PRO A 160 26.15 7.06 -2.46
C PRO A 160 26.87 6.03 -1.62
N ALA A 161 28.21 6.06 -1.56
CA ALA A 161 28.97 5.09 -0.77
C ALA A 161 28.58 5.11 0.72
N ALA A 162 28.38 6.30 1.31
CA ALA A 162 27.93 6.42 2.69
C ALA A 162 26.53 5.81 2.89
N THR A 163 25.61 6.02 1.94
CA THR A 163 24.29 5.38 1.92
C THR A 163 24.42 3.86 1.88
N HIS A 164 25.14 3.32 0.89
CA HIS A 164 25.32 1.89 0.71
C HIS A 164 25.93 1.22 1.93
N LEU A 165 26.98 1.81 2.52
CA LEU A 165 27.61 1.27 3.72
C LEU A 165 26.65 1.26 4.92
N CYS A 166 25.85 2.32 5.09
CA CYS A 166 24.82 2.36 6.12
C CYS A 166 23.77 1.27 5.90
N LEU A 167 23.28 1.10 4.66
CA LEU A 167 22.35 0.04 4.31
C LEU A 167 22.95 -1.34 4.58
N LEU A 168 24.17 -1.60 4.10
CA LEU A 168 24.91 -2.86 4.27
C LEU A 168 25.11 -3.23 5.74
N ALA A 169 25.61 -2.29 6.54
CA ALA A 169 25.89 -2.52 7.95
C ALA A 169 24.61 -2.56 8.81
N GLY A 170 23.67 -1.66 8.56
CA GLY A 170 22.46 -1.49 9.36
C GLY A 170 21.41 -2.54 9.04
N TRP A 171 21.01 -2.67 7.78
CA TRP A 171 19.95 -3.59 7.39
C TRP A 171 20.39 -5.04 7.49
N TRP A 172 21.41 -5.46 6.73
CA TRP A 172 21.83 -6.87 6.70
C TRP A 172 22.62 -7.30 7.94
N GLY A 173 23.28 -6.36 8.62
CA GLY A 173 24.04 -6.65 9.83
C GLY A 173 23.20 -6.72 11.11
N ALA A 174 22.06 -6.03 11.18
CA ALA A 174 21.28 -5.95 12.42
C ALA A 174 19.76 -5.90 12.20
N LEU A 175 19.25 -4.90 11.49
CA LEU A 175 17.82 -4.55 11.51
C LEU A 175 16.93 -5.60 10.84
N ARG A 176 17.42 -6.31 9.82
CA ARG A 176 16.68 -7.41 9.16
C ARG A 176 16.36 -8.57 10.11
N TRP A 177 17.11 -8.71 11.20
CA TRP A 177 16.94 -9.78 12.18
C TRP A 177 15.96 -9.43 13.30
N LEU A 178 15.49 -8.18 13.35
CA LEU A 178 14.48 -7.76 14.32
C LEU A 178 13.10 -8.24 13.88
N PRO A 179 12.25 -8.73 14.81
CA PRO A 179 10.90 -9.12 14.48
C PRO A 179 10.08 -7.89 14.03
N PRO A 180 9.19 -8.04 13.03
CA PRO A 180 8.30 -6.96 12.61
C PRO A 180 7.34 -6.59 13.75
N GLY A 181 7.05 -5.29 13.89
CA GLY A 181 6.11 -4.78 14.88
C GLY A 181 5.05 -3.90 14.22
N GLU A 182 3.78 -4.04 14.64
CA GLU A 182 2.63 -3.27 14.12
C GLU A 182 2.23 -2.10 15.03
N ASP A 183 2.88 -1.95 16.19
CA ASP A 183 2.52 -0.91 17.17
C ASP A 183 3.34 0.36 16.97
N GLU A 184 2.69 1.41 16.46
CA GLU A 184 3.30 2.71 16.20
C GLU A 184 3.55 3.55 17.46
N ARG A 185 2.88 3.24 18.58
CA ARG A 185 2.89 4.07 19.80
C ARG A 185 4.29 4.30 20.37
N PRO A 186 5.17 3.28 20.49
CA PRO A 186 6.53 3.48 21.00
C PRO A 186 7.33 4.45 20.13
N PHE A 187 7.15 4.38 18.80
CA PHE A 187 7.85 5.25 17.85
C PHE A 187 7.39 6.70 17.97
N VAL A 188 6.08 6.93 18.11
CA VAL A 188 5.53 8.27 18.37
C VAL A 188 6.06 8.84 19.69
N VAL A 189 6.09 8.03 20.76
CA VAL A 189 6.61 8.47 22.06
C VAL A 189 8.10 8.84 21.97
N VAL A 190 8.91 8.00 21.33
CA VAL A 190 10.34 8.26 21.14
C VAL A 190 10.56 9.52 20.30
N ALA A 191 9.81 9.69 19.19
CA ALA A 191 9.90 10.87 18.34
C ALA A 191 9.50 12.16 19.09
N ALA A 192 8.45 12.10 19.91
CA ALA A 192 8.00 13.23 20.72
C ALA A 192 9.02 13.61 21.81
N LEU A 193 9.56 12.63 22.54
CA LEU A 193 10.58 12.87 23.56
C LEU A 193 11.88 13.40 22.95
N GLY A 194 12.33 12.81 21.84
CA GLY A 194 13.51 13.26 21.11
C GLY A 194 13.35 14.70 20.60
N SER A 195 12.22 15.00 19.96
CA SER A 195 11.93 16.35 19.46
C SER A 195 11.80 17.38 20.59
N LEU A 196 11.22 17.00 21.73
CA LEU A 196 11.17 17.88 22.91
C LEU A 196 12.57 18.15 23.46
N MET A 197 13.42 17.12 23.56
CA MET A 197 14.81 17.27 24.01
C MET A 197 15.59 18.22 23.08
N VAL A 198 15.43 18.09 21.76
CA VAL A 198 16.03 18.99 20.77
C VAL A 198 15.50 20.41 20.94
N ALA A 199 14.18 20.59 21.08
CA ALA A 199 13.57 21.91 21.26
C ALA A 199 14.06 22.59 22.54
N VAL A 200 14.17 21.87 23.66
CA VAL A 200 14.73 22.38 24.93
C VAL A 200 16.20 22.76 24.77
N SER A 201 16.99 21.94 24.07
CA SER A 201 18.39 22.24 23.78
C SER A 201 18.55 23.52 22.95
N LEU A 202 17.79 23.63 21.84
CA LEU A 202 17.74 24.82 21.00
C LEU A 202 17.26 26.06 21.76
N TRP A 203 16.33 25.91 22.69
CA TRP A 203 15.85 27.03 23.49
C TRP A 203 16.90 27.51 24.51
N ARG A 204 17.63 26.59 25.15
CA ARG A 204 18.72 26.93 26.09
C ARG A 204 19.94 27.50 25.38
N HIS A 205 20.19 27.06 24.15
CA HIS A 205 21.33 27.46 23.33
C HIS A 205 20.88 27.86 21.93
N PRO A 206 20.18 29.00 21.78
CA PRO A 206 19.58 29.41 20.51
C PRO A 206 20.66 29.59 19.44
N PRO A 207 20.63 28.78 18.37
CA PRO A 207 21.60 28.92 17.30
C PRO A 207 21.39 30.25 16.56
N ARG A 208 22.50 30.83 16.10
CA ARG A 208 22.50 32.02 15.24
C ARG A 208 22.07 31.64 13.82
N ILE A 209 20.78 31.44 13.62
CA ILE A 209 20.21 31.04 12.33
C ILE A 209 19.66 32.25 11.59
N GLU A 210 19.93 32.30 10.28
CA GLU A 210 19.36 33.29 9.40
C GLU A 210 17.88 32.95 9.13
N ARG A 211 16.96 33.84 9.54
CA ARG A 211 15.50 33.62 9.37
C ARG A 211 15.11 33.28 7.93
N ARG A 212 15.81 33.88 6.97
CA ARG A 212 15.64 33.60 5.54
C ARG A 212 15.83 32.12 5.22
N ALA A 213 16.82 31.46 5.82
CA ALA A 213 17.09 30.04 5.60
C ALA A 213 15.95 29.13 6.11
N VAL A 214 15.29 29.54 7.20
CA VAL A 214 14.10 28.84 7.72
C VAL A 214 12.90 29.04 6.79
N TRP A 215 12.64 30.28 6.34
CA TRP A 215 11.54 30.59 5.42
C TRP A 215 11.64 29.89 4.07
N LEU A 216 12.86 29.68 3.55
CA LEU A 216 13.08 28.95 2.31
C LEU A 216 12.57 27.50 2.39
N ARG A 217 12.43 26.92 3.59
CA ARG A 217 11.94 25.55 3.77
C ARG A 217 10.42 25.45 3.98
N ALA A 218 9.75 26.58 4.23
CA ALA A 218 8.33 26.61 4.54
C ALA A 218 7.43 26.05 3.42
N PRO A 219 7.65 26.32 2.11
CA PRO A 219 6.82 25.75 1.06
C PRO A 219 6.86 24.22 1.00
N ALA A 220 8.05 23.63 1.15
CA ALA A 220 8.21 22.17 1.17
C ALA A 220 7.54 21.55 2.40
N ALA A 221 7.72 22.13 3.59
CA ALA A 221 7.05 21.67 4.79
C ALA A 221 5.52 21.76 4.67
N ALA A 222 5.00 22.90 4.19
CA ALA A 222 3.57 23.11 3.99
C ALA A 222 2.97 22.11 2.99
N PHE A 223 3.72 21.74 1.94
CA PHE A 223 3.31 20.71 1.00
C PHE A 223 3.11 19.35 1.67
N PHE A 224 4.04 18.89 2.50
CA PHE A 224 3.88 17.61 3.21
C PHE A 224 2.77 17.66 4.26
N PHE A 225 2.56 18.78 4.94
CA PHE A 225 1.39 18.95 5.82
C PHE A 225 0.08 18.97 5.04
N ALA A 226 0.05 19.53 3.82
CA ALA A 226 -1.11 19.45 2.94
C ALA A 226 -1.36 18.01 2.49
N LEU A 227 -0.32 17.26 2.12
CA LEU A 227 -0.44 15.84 1.81
C LEU A 227 -0.97 15.04 3.00
N LEU A 228 -0.42 15.27 4.21
CA LEU A 228 -0.90 14.65 5.45
C LEU A 228 -2.39 14.96 5.67
N ALA A 229 -2.79 16.23 5.55
CA ALA A 229 -4.18 16.66 5.77
C ALA A 229 -5.15 16.14 4.71
N LEU A 230 -4.71 15.97 3.47
CA LEU A 230 -5.55 15.51 2.37
C LEU A 230 -5.67 14.00 2.32
N PHE A 231 -4.59 13.27 2.60
CA PHE A 231 -4.47 11.85 2.26
C PHE A 231 -4.21 10.94 3.47
N ALA A 232 -3.76 11.47 4.60
CA ALA A 232 -3.40 10.67 5.78
C ALA A 232 -4.10 11.15 7.08
N ARG A 233 -5.14 11.99 6.95
CA ARG A 233 -5.90 12.57 8.07
C ARG A 233 -6.58 11.55 8.98
N ASP A 234 -6.85 10.35 8.45
CA ASP A 234 -7.54 9.28 9.16
C ASP A 234 -6.58 8.34 9.92
N ASP A 235 -5.26 8.58 9.80
CA ASP A 235 -4.22 7.91 10.59
C ASP A 235 -3.77 8.79 11.76
N ALA A 236 -4.45 8.62 12.89
CA ALA A 236 -4.19 9.42 14.10
C ALA A 236 -2.75 9.30 14.61
N TRP A 237 -2.09 8.14 14.42
CA TRP A 237 -0.72 7.95 14.88
C TRP A 237 0.29 8.59 13.93
N LEU A 238 0.05 8.53 12.63
CA LEU A 238 0.88 9.24 11.64
C LEU A 238 0.75 10.76 11.80
N VAL A 239 -0.45 11.27 12.07
CA VAL A 239 -0.67 12.69 12.40
C VAL A 239 0.07 13.06 13.68
N ALA A 240 -0.07 12.28 14.76
CA ALA A 240 0.63 12.54 16.01
C ALA A 240 2.16 12.48 15.83
N TYR A 241 2.66 11.52 15.06
CA TYR A 241 4.06 11.39 14.71
C TYR A 241 4.59 12.58 13.92
N ALA A 242 3.87 13.02 12.88
CA ALA A 242 4.23 14.21 12.10
C ALA A 242 4.29 15.47 12.96
N LEU A 243 3.31 15.64 13.87
CA LEU A 243 3.26 16.77 14.80
C LEU A 243 4.37 16.73 15.84
N ALA A 244 4.91 15.55 16.18
CA ALA A 244 6.02 15.40 17.12
C ALA A 244 7.26 16.18 16.69
N PHE A 245 7.48 16.40 15.38
CA PHE A 245 8.63 17.12 14.83
C PHE A 245 8.44 18.65 14.74
N ALA A 246 7.24 19.18 15.02
CA ALA A 246 6.98 20.62 14.98
C ALA A 246 7.74 21.46 16.03
N PRO A 247 7.95 21.02 17.30
CA PRO A 247 8.51 21.88 18.35
C PRO A 247 9.91 22.45 18.07
N PRO A 248 10.90 21.68 17.57
CA PRO A 248 12.19 22.25 17.18
C PRO A 248 12.07 23.39 16.15
N TRP A 249 11.22 23.22 15.14
CA TRP A 249 11.00 24.23 14.10
C TRP A 249 10.38 25.51 14.65
N LEU A 250 9.42 25.40 15.57
CA LEU A 250 8.82 26.55 16.25
C LEU A 250 9.88 27.34 17.04
N VAL A 251 10.80 26.65 17.73
CA VAL A 251 11.90 27.31 18.44
C VAL A 251 12.83 28.05 17.47
N LEU A 252 13.14 27.46 16.31
CA LEU A 252 13.97 28.12 15.29
C LEU A 252 13.28 29.34 14.66
N LEU A 253 11.97 29.29 14.43
CA LEU A 253 11.18 30.42 13.91
C LEU A 253 11.10 31.58 14.91
N LEU A 254 10.94 31.26 16.20
CA LEU A 254 10.86 32.24 17.28
C LEU A 254 12.24 32.76 17.74
N GLY A 255 13.31 32.05 17.37
CA GLY A 255 14.69 32.43 17.63
C GLY A 255 15.05 33.80 17.05
N ARG A 256 15.96 34.51 17.74
CA ARG A 256 16.45 35.82 17.29
C ARG A 256 17.51 35.63 16.21
N SER A 257 17.39 36.33 15.08
CA SER A 257 18.48 36.45 14.11
C SER A 257 19.64 37.23 14.74
N PRO A 258 20.91 36.99 14.35
CA PRO A 258 22.04 37.85 14.71
C PRO A 258 21.78 39.34 14.46
N SER A 259 21.05 39.65 13.38
CA SER A 259 20.62 41.02 13.04
C SER A 259 19.65 41.64 14.05
N ASP A 260 18.82 40.81 14.68
CA ASP A 260 17.83 41.24 15.68
C ASP A 260 18.49 41.46 17.05
N VAL A 261 19.55 40.72 17.36
CA VAL A 261 20.35 40.90 18.57
C VAL A 261 21.14 42.21 18.53
N VAL A 262 21.67 42.58 17.35
CA VAL A 262 22.36 43.87 17.15
C VAL A 262 21.40 45.06 17.28
N ARG A 263 20.13 44.91 16.82
CA ARG A 263 19.10 45.95 17.01
C ARG A 263 18.54 46.02 18.44
N ALA A 264 18.57 44.92 19.19
CA ALA A 264 18.06 44.85 20.56
C ALA A 264 19.08 45.29 21.63
N GLY A 265 20.31 45.67 21.23
CA GLY A 265 21.40 46.08 22.13
C GLY A 265 21.19 47.40 22.89
N THR A 266 19.99 47.99 22.91
CA THR A 266 19.71 49.29 23.54
C THR A 266 18.65 49.26 24.65
N ASN A 267 18.20 48.10 25.15
CA ASN A 267 17.25 48.10 26.27
C ASN A 267 17.58 47.10 27.39
N PRO A 268 18.14 47.55 28.53
CA PRO A 268 18.53 46.70 29.64
C PRO A 268 17.41 46.68 30.69
N GLN A 269 16.25 46.11 30.37
CA GLN A 269 15.31 45.68 31.41
C GLN A 269 14.72 44.33 31.04
N GLY A 270 15.22 43.30 31.73
CA GLY A 270 14.69 41.96 31.66
C GLY A 270 13.24 41.91 32.13
N ARG A 271 12.39 41.25 31.35
CA ARG A 271 11.15 40.59 31.78
C ARG A 271 10.56 39.80 30.61
N GLY A 272 10.13 38.57 30.88
CA GLY A 272 9.12 37.88 30.07
C GLY A 272 9.60 36.64 29.29
N HIS A 273 9.95 35.54 29.98
CA HIS A 273 10.16 34.24 29.32
C HIS A 273 9.22 33.11 29.81
N ALA A 274 8.22 33.43 30.64
CA ALA A 274 7.19 32.47 31.09
C ALA A 274 6.02 32.20 30.11
N PRO A 275 5.53 33.12 29.24
CA PRO A 275 4.29 32.87 28.49
C PRO A 275 4.45 31.89 27.32
N VAL A 276 5.65 31.76 26.75
CA VAL A 276 5.90 30.98 25.52
C VAL A 276 6.08 29.50 25.82
N ALA A 277 6.72 29.15 26.94
CA ALA A 277 6.86 27.76 27.39
C ALA A 277 5.50 27.16 27.77
N ALA A 278 4.64 27.96 28.41
CA ALA A 278 3.24 27.58 28.68
C ALA A 278 2.45 27.38 27.38
N GLY A 279 2.69 28.21 26.34
CA GLY A 279 2.04 28.07 25.03
C GLY A 279 2.43 26.81 24.27
N VAL A 280 3.72 26.42 24.27
CA VAL A 280 4.20 25.19 23.61
C VAL A 280 3.71 23.94 24.34
N VAL A 281 3.74 23.93 25.68
CA VAL A 281 3.21 22.82 26.49
C VAL A 281 1.69 22.72 26.36
N ALA A 282 0.96 23.84 26.34
CA ALA A 282 -0.48 23.85 26.13
C ALA A 282 -0.85 23.38 24.71
N LEU A 283 -0.10 23.77 23.69
CA LEU A 283 -0.30 23.27 22.32
C LEU A 283 -0.04 21.76 22.23
N LEU A 284 0.98 21.24 22.94
CA LEU A 284 1.27 19.80 23.03
C LEU A 284 0.16 19.03 23.75
N VAL A 285 -0.33 19.54 24.88
CA VAL A 285 -1.46 18.93 25.61
C VAL A 285 -2.72 18.97 24.75
N VAL A 286 -2.97 20.07 24.03
CA VAL A 286 -4.11 20.18 23.09
C VAL A 286 -3.92 19.24 21.91
N VAL A 287 -2.74 19.10 21.31
CA VAL A 287 -2.51 18.18 20.19
C VAL A 287 -2.67 16.73 20.62
N VAL A 288 -2.09 16.34 21.76
CA VAL A 288 -2.24 14.99 22.32
C VAL A 288 -3.68 14.73 22.74
N ALA A 289 -4.35 15.70 23.40
CA ALA A 289 -5.76 15.58 23.78
C ALA A 289 -6.70 15.60 22.57
N THR A 290 -6.39 16.35 21.50
CA THR A 290 -7.18 16.39 20.25
C THR A 290 -6.98 15.12 19.45
N ALA A 291 -5.77 14.54 19.42
CA ALA A 291 -5.52 13.22 18.83
C ALA A 291 -6.23 12.11 19.62
N LEU A 292 -6.30 12.21 20.95
CA LEU A 292 -7.08 11.30 21.80
C LEU A 292 -8.61 11.54 21.70
N TRP A 293 -9.05 12.78 21.42
CA TRP A 293 -10.46 13.18 21.27
C TRP A 293 -11.03 12.92 19.87
N HIS A 294 -10.22 13.03 18.80
CA HIS A 294 -10.60 12.69 17.42
C HIS A 294 -10.64 11.18 17.16
N ASN A 295 -10.39 10.35 18.17
CA ASN A 295 -10.76 8.93 18.15
C ASN A 295 -12.29 8.72 18.29
N ARG A 296 -13.11 9.77 18.17
CA ARG A 296 -14.55 9.68 17.93
C ARG A 296 -14.80 9.39 16.45
N THR A 297 -15.01 8.11 16.17
CA THR A 297 -15.96 7.58 15.19
C THR A 297 -16.28 8.50 14.01
N VAL A 298 -15.65 8.25 12.86
CA VAL A 298 -16.31 8.54 11.59
C VAL A 298 -17.54 7.63 11.56
N VAL A 299 -18.70 8.23 11.81
CA VAL A 299 -20.00 7.64 11.56
C VAL A 299 -20.13 7.55 10.04
N ILE A 300 -20.01 6.32 9.51
CA ILE A 300 -20.56 5.98 8.20
C ILE A 300 -22.05 6.32 8.26
N PRO A 301 -22.64 7.00 7.26
CA PRO A 301 -24.06 7.36 7.28
C PRO A 301 -24.92 6.17 7.71
N GLU A 302 -25.74 6.41 8.73
CA GLU A 302 -26.67 5.49 9.35
C GLU A 302 -27.86 5.23 8.41
N GLN A 303 -27.60 4.55 7.30
CA GLN A 303 -28.60 3.85 6.50
C GLN A 303 -28.05 2.49 6.10
N ILE A 304 -27.75 1.68 7.11
CA ILE A 304 -27.49 0.24 6.95
C ILE A 304 -28.81 -0.45 7.29
N GLY A 305 -29.64 -0.62 6.27
CA GLY A 305 -30.96 -1.20 6.40
C GLY A 305 -31.63 -1.19 5.04
N ALA A 306 -31.41 -2.25 4.26
CA ALA A 306 -32.20 -2.55 3.09
C ALA A 306 -32.30 -4.07 2.95
N SER A 307 -33.51 -4.58 2.72
CA SER A 307 -33.72 -5.98 2.41
C SER A 307 -33.07 -6.32 1.08
N LEU A 308 -32.36 -7.45 1.05
CA LEU A 308 -31.70 -8.01 -0.12
C LEU A 308 -32.73 -8.41 -1.18
N ALA A 309 -32.98 -7.56 -2.17
CA ALA A 309 -33.69 -7.99 -3.38
C ALA A 309 -32.67 -8.32 -4.47
N LEU A 310 -32.02 -9.50 -4.36
CA LEU A 310 -31.53 -10.23 -5.54
C LEU A 310 -32.67 -11.00 -6.24
N ASP A 311 -33.91 -10.77 -5.79
CA ASP A 311 -35.15 -11.48 -6.11
C ASP A 311 -35.70 -11.18 -7.51
N GLU A 312 -34.89 -10.72 -8.47
CA GLU A 312 -35.34 -10.81 -9.85
C GLU A 312 -35.54 -12.29 -10.18
N PRO A 313 -36.78 -12.73 -10.46
CA PRO A 313 -37.06 -14.11 -10.74
C PRO A 313 -36.26 -14.55 -11.96
N LEU A 314 -35.59 -15.69 -11.83
CA LEU A 314 -34.90 -16.33 -12.93
C LEU A 314 -35.95 -16.91 -13.88
N ALA A 315 -35.76 -16.75 -15.19
CA ALA A 315 -36.53 -17.53 -16.16
C ALA A 315 -36.21 -19.03 -16.00
N GLY A 316 -37.07 -19.93 -16.49
CA GLY A 316 -36.97 -21.37 -16.19
C GLY A 316 -35.63 -22.02 -16.56
N ASP A 317 -34.94 -21.51 -17.58
CA ASP A 317 -33.62 -21.96 -18.04
C ASP A 317 -32.44 -21.17 -17.47
N GLU A 318 -32.69 -20.11 -16.70
CA GLU A 318 -31.65 -19.24 -16.14
C GLU A 318 -31.15 -19.74 -14.79
N ARG A 319 -29.86 -19.54 -14.54
CA ARG A 319 -29.15 -19.91 -13.30
C ARG A 319 -28.29 -18.76 -12.83
N SER A 320 -28.01 -18.72 -11.53
CA SER A 320 -27.28 -17.65 -10.88
C SER A 320 -25.93 -18.12 -10.36
N LEU A 321 -24.88 -17.42 -10.80
CA LEU A 321 -23.53 -17.55 -10.25
C LEU A 321 -23.26 -16.34 -9.34
N VAL A 322 -22.74 -16.58 -8.14
CA VAL A 322 -22.26 -15.52 -7.25
C VAL A 322 -20.74 -15.56 -7.18
N LEU A 323 -20.10 -14.44 -7.47
CA LEU A 323 -18.64 -14.27 -7.40
C LEU A 323 -18.31 -13.22 -6.34
N VAL A 324 -17.43 -13.55 -5.41
CA VAL A 324 -16.91 -12.62 -4.40
C VAL A 324 -15.39 -12.50 -4.48
N GLY A 325 -14.87 -11.48 -3.82
CA GLY A 325 -13.44 -11.17 -3.80
C GLY A 325 -12.60 -12.04 -2.88
N ASP A 326 -11.49 -11.47 -2.44
CA ASP A 326 -10.44 -12.17 -1.71
C ASP A 326 -10.87 -12.48 -0.27
N VAL A 327 -10.70 -13.74 0.13
CA VAL A 327 -11.01 -14.26 1.46
C VAL A 327 -9.71 -14.69 2.11
N MET A 328 -9.27 -13.96 3.14
CA MET A 328 -8.08 -14.25 3.96
C MET A 328 -8.52 -14.40 5.41
N LEU A 329 -8.50 -15.64 5.91
CA LEU A 329 -9.02 -15.99 7.25
C LEU A 329 -7.93 -16.14 8.31
N ALA A 330 -6.70 -15.72 7.99
CA ALA A 330 -5.55 -15.74 8.89
C ALA A 330 -5.37 -14.39 9.62
N ARG A 331 -4.22 -14.23 10.30
CA ARG A 331 -3.78 -12.99 10.97
C ARG A 331 -4.86 -12.32 11.81
N GLY A 332 -5.22 -11.06 11.52
CA GLY A 332 -6.20 -10.29 12.24
C GLY A 332 -7.54 -11.01 12.33
N VAL A 333 -8.02 -11.59 11.23
CA VAL A 333 -9.30 -12.31 11.16
C VAL A 333 -9.32 -13.49 12.14
N ALA A 334 -8.29 -14.35 12.08
CA ALA A 334 -8.14 -15.46 13.02
C ALA A 334 -8.00 -14.98 14.47
N ALA A 335 -7.19 -13.94 14.72
CA ALA A 335 -6.97 -13.39 16.05
C ALA A 335 -8.25 -12.78 16.65
N LYS A 336 -9.15 -12.24 15.83
CA LYS A 336 -10.48 -11.80 16.29
C LYS A 336 -11.39 -12.97 16.60
N ALA A 337 -11.42 -13.99 15.75
CA ALA A 337 -12.21 -15.19 16.01
C ALA A 337 -11.84 -15.80 17.36
N GLU A 338 -10.54 -15.91 17.63
CA GLU A 338 -10.01 -16.39 18.90
C GLU A 338 -10.35 -15.46 20.07
N ARG A 339 -9.97 -14.18 19.98
CA ARG A 339 -10.14 -13.20 21.07
C ARG A 339 -11.60 -13.00 21.46
N ASP A 340 -12.51 -13.00 20.48
CA ASP A 340 -13.92 -12.70 20.69
C ASP A 340 -14.76 -14.00 20.79
N HIS A 341 -14.11 -15.19 20.81
CA HIS A 341 -14.74 -16.52 20.86
C HIS A 341 -15.80 -16.75 19.78
N LEU A 342 -15.52 -16.33 18.54
CA LEU A 342 -16.39 -16.44 17.39
C LEU A 342 -16.06 -17.68 16.56
N THR A 343 -17.09 -18.29 15.97
CA THR A 343 -16.91 -19.23 14.85
C THR A 343 -16.61 -18.47 13.57
N PHE A 344 -15.87 -19.08 12.63
CA PHE A 344 -15.54 -18.42 11.36
C PHE A 344 -16.77 -18.11 10.48
N SER A 345 -17.90 -18.81 10.70
CA SER A 345 -19.17 -18.50 10.04
C SER A 345 -19.66 -17.07 10.33
N TRP A 346 -19.29 -16.51 11.48
CA TRP A 346 -19.68 -15.17 11.89
C TRP A 346 -19.28 -14.09 10.89
N PHE A 347 -18.14 -14.26 10.21
CA PHE A 347 -17.65 -13.31 9.20
C PHE A 347 -18.52 -13.24 7.96
N PHE A 348 -19.35 -14.25 7.71
CA PHE A 348 -20.16 -14.37 6.50
C PHE A 348 -21.66 -14.18 6.72
N GLU A 349 -22.12 -14.13 7.98
CA GLU A 349 -23.54 -14.12 8.35
C GLU A 349 -24.39 -13.10 7.58
N ASP A 350 -23.91 -11.86 7.40
CA ASP A 350 -24.67 -10.79 6.73
C ASP A 350 -24.76 -10.96 5.21
N THR A 351 -23.95 -11.85 4.64
CA THR A 351 -23.88 -12.15 3.20
C THR A 351 -24.29 -13.58 2.87
N ARG A 352 -24.46 -14.43 3.88
CA ARG A 352 -24.73 -15.87 3.72
C ARG A 352 -25.98 -16.13 2.88
N ALA A 353 -27.06 -15.38 3.11
CA ALA A 353 -28.30 -15.56 2.35
C ALA A 353 -28.10 -15.33 0.84
N VAL A 354 -27.21 -14.41 0.47
CA VAL A 354 -26.88 -14.12 -0.94
C VAL A 354 -25.99 -15.21 -1.52
N ILE A 355 -24.95 -15.61 -0.78
CA ILE A 355 -23.97 -16.58 -1.23
C ILE A 355 -24.65 -17.96 -1.39
N ALA A 356 -25.27 -18.47 -0.32
CA ALA A 356 -25.93 -19.76 -0.30
C ALA A 356 -27.23 -19.82 -1.12
N GLY A 357 -27.77 -18.67 -1.55
CA GLY A 357 -28.96 -18.60 -2.40
C GLY A 357 -28.67 -18.76 -3.90
N ALA A 358 -27.39 -18.70 -4.30
CA ALA A 358 -26.98 -18.89 -5.69
C ALA A 358 -27.08 -20.36 -6.13
N ASP A 359 -27.11 -20.60 -7.44
CA ASP A 359 -26.97 -21.97 -7.96
C ASP A 359 -25.50 -22.43 -7.90
N VAL A 360 -24.54 -21.51 -8.01
CA VAL A 360 -23.12 -21.72 -7.73
C VAL A 360 -22.50 -20.47 -7.12
N ALA A 361 -21.81 -20.59 -6.00
CA ALA A 361 -21.06 -19.52 -5.36
C ALA A 361 -19.54 -19.77 -5.38
N PHE A 362 -18.78 -18.72 -5.71
CA PHE A 362 -17.34 -18.76 -5.92
C PHE A 362 -16.60 -17.66 -5.15
N ALA A 363 -15.43 -17.99 -4.61
CA ALA A 363 -14.48 -17.04 -3.99
C ALA A 363 -13.02 -17.35 -4.35
N ASN A 364 -12.12 -16.38 -4.17
CA ASN A 364 -10.68 -16.64 -4.06
C ASN A 364 -10.30 -16.79 -2.58
N LEU A 365 -9.79 -17.96 -2.20
CA LEU A 365 -9.30 -18.21 -0.85
C LEU A 365 -7.79 -17.93 -0.81
N GLU A 366 -7.44 -16.74 -0.34
CA GLU A 366 -6.09 -16.20 -0.32
C GLU A 366 -5.38 -16.47 1.01
N SER A 367 -5.69 -17.60 1.63
CA SER A 367 -4.96 -18.09 2.80
C SER A 367 -5.07 -19.61 2.87
N PRO A 368 -3.96 -20.34 3.04
CA PRO A 368 -4.02 -21.75 3.41
C PRO A 368 -4.82 -21.92 4.72
N ILE A 369 -5.62 -22.99 4.80
CA ILE A 369 -6.37 -23.40 5.99
C ILE A 369 -5.75 -24.71 6.49
N SER A 370 -5.02 -24.64 7.60
CA SER A 370 -4.37 -25.82 8.19
C SER A 370 -4.04 -25.60 9.67
N GLY A 371 -3.22 -24.58 9.97
CA GLY A 371 -2.53 -24.43 11.26
C GLY A 371 -1.26 -25.28 11.39
N ARG A 372 -0.89 -26.06 10.36
CA ARG A 372 0.34 -26.86 10.26
C ARG A 372 1.23 -26.35 9.11
N GLY A 373 2.38 -27.00 8.93
CA GLY A 373 3.35 -26.69 7.89
C GLY A 373 4.47 -25.74 8.35
N ASP A 374 5.54 -25.67 7.57
CA ASP A 374 6.65 -24.76 7.84
C ASP A 374 6.41 -23.45 7.11
N LYS A 375 6.52 -22.32 7.82
CA LYS A 375 6.47 -20.99 7.21
C LYS A 375 7.60 -20.86 6.17
N ARG A 376 7.25 -20.69 4.90
CA ARG A 376 8.19 -20.60 3.76
C ARG A 376 8.44 -19.18 3.29
N LEU A 377 7.43 -18.31 3.42
CA LEU A 377 7.47 -16.92 2.96
C LEU A 377 7.49 -15.94 4.15
N GLY A 378 7.86 -14.69 3.87
CA GLY A 378 8.24 -13.67 4.86
C GLY A 378 7.17 -13.26 5.89
N PRO A 379 7.24 -12.05 6.47
CA PRO A 379 6.37 -11.66 7.59
C PRO A 379 4.88 -11.69 7.24
N LEU A 380 4.51 -11.59 5.96
CA LEU A 380 3.15 -11.63 5.43
C LEU A 380 2.59 -13.03 5.13
N ALA A 381 3.25 -14.11 5.58
CA ALA A 381 2.74 -15.46 5.38
C ALA A 381 1.41 -15.72 6.12
N PHE A 382 0.44 -16.30 5.44
CA PHE A 382 -0.88 -16.65 5.96
C PHE A 382 -1.00 -18.15 6.26
N ASN A 383 -1.64 -18.45 7.38
CA ASN A 383 -2.09 -19.80 7.73
C ASN A 383 -3.28 -19.67 8.68
N ALA A 384 -4.48 -19.87 8.14
CA ALA A 384 -5.70 -19.89 8.92
C ALA A 384 -5.81 -21.22 9.68
N PRO A 385 -6.37 -21.24 10.90
CA PRO A 385 -6.60 -22.47 11.63
C PRO A 385 -7.59 -23.38 10.88
N ALA A 386 -7.49 -24.70 11.04
CA ALA A 386 -8.38 -25.67 10.35
C ALA A 386 -9.87 -25.35 10.47
N ALA A 387 -10.33 -24.82 11.62
CA ALA A 387 -11.71 -24.41 11.86
C ALA A 387 -12.21 -23.28 10.91
N ALA A 388 -11.32 -22.62 10.18
CA ALA A 388 -11.69 -21.64 9.16
C ALA A 388 -12.42 -22.29 7.96
N ALA A 389 -12.19 -23.58 7.70
CA ALA A 389 -12.87 -24.33 6.64
C ALA A 389 -14.38 -24.38 6.86
N ASP A 390 -14.82 -24.55 8.12
CA ASP A 390 -16.23 -24.53 8.51
C ASP A 390 -16.89 -23.19 8.18
N GLY A 391 -16.14 -22.08 8.30
CA GLY A 391 -16.63 -20.75 7.94
C GLY A 391 -16.89 -20.61 6.45
N VAL A 392 -15.97 -21.10 5.62
CA VAL A 392 -16.10 -21.11 4.15
C VAL A 392 -17.31 -21.95 3.72
N ALA A 393 -17.44 -23.16 4.25
CA ALA A 393 -18.57 -24.03 3.96
C ALA A 393 -19.90 -23.45 4.46
N ALA A 394 -19.93 -22.92 5.69
CA ALA A 394 -21.13 -22.32 6.26
C ALA A 394 -21.57 -21.03 5.55
N ALA A 395 -20.67 -20.32 4.86
CA ALA A 395 -21.03 -19.20 4.01
C ALA A 395 -21.87 -19.64 2.80
N GLY A 396 -21.74 -20.90 2.38
CA GLY A 396 -22.42 -21.48 1.21
C GLY A 396 -21.60 -21.37 -0.08
N PHE A 397 -20.26 -21.33 -0.01
CA PHE A 397 -19.43 -21.41 -1.21
C PHE A 397 -19.39 -22.84 -1.75
N ASP A 398 -19.62 -23.00 -3.04
CA ASP A 398 -19.51 -24.29 -3.73
C ASP A 398 -18.09 -24.51 -4.27
N VAL A 399 -17.42 -23.42 -4.71
CA VAL A 399 -16.11 -23.47 -5.35
C VAL A 399 -15.20 -22.39 -4.79
N VAL A 400 -13.94 -22.72 -4.49
CA VAL A 400 -12.91 -21.71 -4.19
C VAL A 400 -11.67 -21.88 -5.08
N SER A 401 -11.14 -20.74 -5.53
CA SER A 401 -9.81 -20.70 -6.13
C SER A 401 -8.73 -20.71 -5.06
N LEU A 402 -7.74 -21.58 -5.25
CA LEU A 402 -6.48 -21.59 -4.50
C LEU A 402 -5.30 -21.08 -5.35
N ALA A 403 -5.54 -20.61 -6.57
CA ALA A 403 -4.49 -20.08 -7.44
C ALA A 403 -4.16 -18.63 -7.08
N ASN A 404 -3.37 -18.42 -6.04
CA ASN A 404 -2.90 -17.11 -5.61
C ASN A 404 -1.46 -17.15 -5.07
N ASN A 405 -0.90 -15.97 -4.79
CA ASN A 405 0.45 -15.76 -4.25
C ASN A 405 0.64 -16.35 -2.83
N HIS A 406 -0.43 -16.53 -2.06
CA HIS A 406 -0.37 -17.01 -0.68
C HIS A 406 -0.63 -18.52 -0.50
N ALA A 407 -0.98 -19.22 -1.59
CA ALA A 407 -1.40 -20.62 -1.56
C ALA A 407 -0.37 -21.59 -0.93
N THR A 408 0.91 -21.24 -0.92
CA THR A 408 1.99 -22.09 -0.41
C THR A 408 2.81 -21.41 0.69
N ASP A 409 2.23 -20.44 1.40
CA ASP A 409 2.91 -19.71 2.48
C ASP A 409 3.48 -20.63 3.58
N TYR A 410 2.80 -21.76 3.83
CA TYR A 410 3.22 -22.81 4.77
C TYR A 410 3.55 -24.14 4.08
N GLY A 411 3.91 -24.05 2.78
CA GLY A 411 4.30 -25.19 1.95
C GLY A 411 3.16 -26.13 1.57
N ALA A 412 3.53 -27.28 1.00
CA ALA A 412 2.57 -28.25 0.44
C ALA A 412 1.62 -28.84 1.49
N VAL A 413 2.10 -29.04 2.73
CA VAL A 413 1.27 -29.58 3.83
C VAL A 413 0.03 -28.71 4.07
N ALA A 414 0.21 -27.38 4.13
CA ALA A 414 -0.92 -26.48 4.37
C ALA A 414 -1.86 -26.42 3.16
N LEU A 415 -1.33 -26.49 1.94
CA LEU A 415 -2.13 -26.52 0.71
C LEU A 415 -2.97 -27.82 0.61
N ASP A 416 -2.36 -28.96 0.90
CA ASP A 416 -3.02 -30.27 0.89
C ASP A 416 -4.11 -30.34 1.96
N ASP A 417 -3.82 -29.86 3.18
CA ASP A 417 -4.81 -29.72 4.26
C ASP A 417 -5.98 -28.84 3.83
N THR A 418 -5.70 -27.70 3.19
CA THR A 418 -6.74 -26.78 2.71
C THR A 418 -7.70 -27.51 1.78
N ARG A 419 -7.17 -28.23 0.79
CA ARG A 419 -7.96 -29.01 -0.18
C ARG A 419 -8.75 -30.13 0.51
N ALA A 420 -8.12 -30.86 1.42
CA ALA A 420 -8.75 -31.97 2.12
C ALA A 420 -9.88 -31.51 3.06
N LEU A 421 -9.66 -30.46 3.85
CA LEU A 421 -10.65 -29.91 4.79
C LEU A 421 -11.86 -29.34 4.05
N LEU A 422 -11.64 -28.57 2.98
CA LEU A 422 -12.72 -28.02 2.16
C LEU A 422 -13.50 -29.13 1.44
N GLY A 423 -12.81 -30.11 0.86
CA GLY A 423 -13.44 -31.25 0.19
C GLY A 423 -14.30 -32.11 1.14
N GLN A 424 -13.88 -32.29 2.39
CA GLN A 424 -14.68 -32.98 3.42
C GLN A 424 -15.99 -32.24 3.74
N LEU A 425 -16.02 -30.93 3.53
CA LEU A 425 -17.18 -30.07 3.75
C LEU A 425 -17.99 -29.83 2.46
N GLY A 426 -17.63 -30.49 1.36
CA GLY A 426 -18.32 -30.36 0.07
C GLY A 426 -17.99 -29.07 -0.70
N VAL A 427 -16.92 -28.37 -0.33
CA VAL A 427 -16.43 -27.19 -1.07
C VAL A 427 -15.35 -27.63 -2.04
N GLU A 428 -15.62 -27.48 -3.34
CA GLU A 428 -14.69 -27.82 -4.41
C GLU A 428 -13.56 -26.79 -4.52
N THR A 429 -12.37 -27.23 -4.93
CA THR A 429 -11.20 -26.35 -5.08
C THR A 429 -10.67 -26.39 -6.51
N VAL A 430 -10.19 -25.25 -7.00
CA VAL A 430 -9.61 -25.12 -8.35
C VAL A 430 -8.32 -24.31 -8.31
N GLY A 431 -7.41 -24.57 -9.26
CA GLY A 431 -6.22 -23.74 -9.46
C GLY A 431 -5.00 -24.10 -8.63
N ALA A 432 -5.06 -25.15 -7.80
CA ALA A 432 -3.89 -25.70 -7.14
C ALA A 432 -3.95 -27.24 -7.09
N GLY A 433 -2.79 -27.87 -7.18
CA GLY A 433 -2.67 -29.32 -7.14
C GLY A 433 -1.23 -29.79 -7.40
N PRO A 434 -1.04 -31.07 -7.76
CA PRO A 434 0.29 -31.66 -7.93
C PRO A 434 1.16 -30.87 -8.91
N PHE A 435 2.46 -30.81 -8.65
CA PHE A 435 3.43 -29.98 -9.38
C PHE A 435 3.35 -30.15 -10.91
N GLU A 436 3.12 -31.39 -11.37
CA GLU A 436 3.03 -31.77 -12.79
C GLU A 436 1.69 -31.36 -13.41
N ARG A 437 0.62 -31.28 -12.60
CA ARG A 437 -0.74 -30.95 -13.02
C ARG A 437 -1.42 -30.06 -11.97
N PRO A 438 -0.97 -28.79 -11.84
CA PRO A 438 -1.45 -27.91 -10.77
C PRO A 438 -2.87 -27.41 -11.01
N GLN A 439 -3.40 -27.65 -12.21
CA GLN A 439 -4.76 -27.33 -12.62
C GLN A 439 -5.44 -28.61 -13.07
N THR A 440 -6.52 -28.97 -12.39
CA THR A 440 -7.53 -29.89 -12.91
C THR A 440 -8.78 -29.06 -13.18
N PRO A 441 -9.30 -29.02 -14.42
CA PRO A 441 -10.56 -28.36 -14.72
C PRO A 441 -11.69 -28.88 -13.82
N LEU A 442 -12.43 -27.96 -13.20
CA LEU A 442 -13.62 -28.29 -12.41
C LEU A 442 -14.87 -28.02 -13.25
N ILE A 443 -15.82 -28.95 -13.28
CA ILE A 443 -17.12 -28.77 -13.94
C ILE A 443 -18.20 -29.02 -12.88
N VAL A 444 -19.08 -28.05 -12.71
CA VAL A 444 -20.21 -28.11 -11.76
C VAL A 444 -21.53 -28.03 -12.54
N ASP A 445 -22.54 -28.80 -12.13
CA ASP A 445 -23.90 -28.68 -12.68
C ASP A 445 -24.72 -27.68 -11.87
N ALA A 446 -25.04 -26.54 -12.48
CA ALA A 446 -25.94 -25.54 -11.93
C ALA A 446 -27.39 -25.86 -12.35
N ARG A 447 -27.94 -26.99 -11.89
CA ARG A 447 -29.31 -27.45 -12.20
C ARG A 447 -29.56 -27.52 -13.72
N GLY A 448 -28.69 -28.21 -14.45
CA GLY A 448 -28.77 -28.45 -15.89
C GLY A 448 -28.03 -27.45 -16.78
N VAL A 449 -27.28 -26.50 -16.20
CA VAL A 449 -26.28 -25.67 -16.90
C VAL A 449 -24.90 -26.06 -16.39
N THR A 450 -24.04 -26.55 -17.28
CA THR A 450 -22.68 -26.98 -16.92
C THR A 450 -21.71 -25.79 -16.86
N VAL A 451 -21.12 -25.56 -15.70
CA VAL A 451 -20.20 -24.45 -15.43
C VAL A 451 -18.78 -24.97 -15.22
N GLY A 452 -17.87 -24.62 -16.12
CA GLY A 452 -16.45 -24.93 -16.02
C GLY A 452 -15.67 -23.84 -15.29
N PHE A 453 -14.75 -24.24 -14.42
CA PHE A 453 -13.84 -23.34 -13.71
C PHE A 453 -12.38 -23.67 -14.03
N LEU A 454 -11.60 -22.61 -14.26
CA LEU A 454 -10.14 -22.64 -14.27
C LEU A 454 -9.64 -21.48 -13.41
N ALA A 455 -8.56 -21.66 -12.67
CA ALA A 455 -7.98 -20.59 -11.86
C ALA A 455 -6.47 -20.50 -12.04
N TYR A 456 -5.94 -19.27 -12.04
CA TYR A 456 -4.51 -19.05 -12.27
C TYR A 456 -4.02 -17.86 -11.46
N CYS A 457 -2.75 -17.95 -11.09
CA CYS A 457 -2.02 -16.90 -10.42
C CYS A 457 -0.92 -16.35 -11.33
N ASP A 458 -0.88 -15.03 -11.48
CA ASP A 458 -0.01 -14.34 -12.41
C ASP A 458 1.41 -14.24 -11.83
N PRO A 459 2.44 -14.78 -12.49
CA PRO A 459 3.81 -14.69 -11.98
C PRO A 459 4.37 -13.26 -11.89
N ARG A 460 3.68 -12.24 -12.43
CA ARG A 460 4.12 -10.84 -12.38
C ARG A 460 3.28 -9.96 -11.44
N SER A 461 2.37 -10.55 -10.66
CA SER A 461 1.68 -9.85 -9.57
C SER A 461 2.67 -9.53 -8.43
N GLY A 462 2.36 -8.54 -7.58
CA GLY A 462 3.16 -8.27 -6.37
C GLY A 462 3.26 -9.53 -5.51
N GLY A 463 4.44 -9.85 -4.97
CA GLY A 463 4.72 -11.13 -4.29
C GLY A 463 4.94 -12.34 -5.22
N GLY A 464 4.52 -12.25 -6.49
CA GLY A 464 4.68 -13.29 -7.51
C GLY A 464 3.88 -14.56 -7.22
N CYS A 465 3.58 -15.32 -8.27
CA CYS A 465 3.08 -16.68 -8.07
C CYS A 465 4.18 -17.55 -7.46
N PRO A 466 3.95 -18.32 -6.39
CA PRO A 466 5.00 -18.98 -5.63
C PRO A 466 5.89 -19.81 -6.54
N PHE A 467 7.16 -19.41 -6.63
CA PHE A 467 8.16 -20.00 -7.50
C PHE A 467 9.22 -20.68 -6.65
N LEU A 468 8.85 -21.83 -6.08
CA LEU A 468 9.78 -22.74 -5.41
C LEU A 468 9.83 -24.04 -6.22
N ASP A 469 10.44 -23.96 -7.41
CA ASP A 469 10.72 -25.13 -8.23
C ASP A 469 11.58 -26.12 -7.44
N GLY A 470 11.11 -27.38 -7.31
CA GLY A 470 11.86 -28.51 -6.75
C GLY A 470 11.62 -28.88 -5.29
N TYR A 471 10.90 -28.06 -4.50
CA TYR A 471 10.66 -28.32 -3.06
C TYR A 471 9.19 -28.57 -2.69
N LEU A 472 8.26 -28.38 -3.62
CA LEU A 472 6.82 -28.53 -3.36
C LEU A 472 6.24 -29.66 -4.21
N THR A 473 5.49 -30.55 -3.56
CA THR A 473 4.69 -31.59 -4.24
C THR A 473 3.48 -30.99 -4.94
N ASP A 474 2.89 -29.94 -4.37
CA ASP A 474 1.69 -29.24 -4.86
C ASP A 474 1.94 -27.73 -4.98
N LYS A 475 1.30 -27.07 -5.97
CA LYS A 475 1.46 -25.63 -6.22
C LYS A 475 0.23 -25.00 -6.90
N PRO A 476 0.08 -23.66 -6.83
CA PRO A 476 -0.91 -22.96 -7.66
C PRO A 476 -0.52 -22.97 -9.14
N HIS A 477 -1.52 -22.95 -10.01
CA HIS A 477 -1.30 -22.92 -11.45
C HIS A 477 -1.01 -21.50 -11.96
N ARG A 478 -0.09 -21.39 -12.92
CA ARG A 478 0.45 -20.09 -13.36
C ARG A 478 -0.27 -19.56 -14.60
N ALA A 479 -0.57 -18.27 -14.62
CA ALA A 479 -1.21 -17.58 -15.74
C ALA A 479 -0.24 -17.36 -16.93
N LEU A 480 0.25 -18.45 -17.53
CA LEU A 480 1.04 -18.42 -18.75
C LEU A 480 0.09 -18.46 -19.95
N ARG A 481 0.21 -17.50 -20.87
CA ARG A 481 -0.70 -17.35 -22.03
C ARG A 481 -0.91 -18.66 -22.82
N ARG A 482 0.14 -19.48 -22.98
CA ARG A 482 0.04 -20.79 -23.66
C ARG A 482 -0.74 -21.83 -22.85
N ALA A 483 -0.56 -21.88 -21.53
CA ALA A 483 -1.29 -22.80 -20.65
C ALA A 483 -2.77 -22.42 -20.61
N LEU A 484 -3.07 -21.14 -20.37
CA LEU A 484 -4.42 -20.57 -20.44
C LEU A 484 -5.13 -20.95 -21.75
N ALA A 485 -4.51 -20.67 -22.89
CA ALA A 485 -5.12 -20.96 -24.20
C ALA A 485 -5.34 -22.46 -24.45
N ARG A 486 -4.41 -23.32 -23.99
CA ARG A 486 -4.56 -24.78 -24.09
C ARG A 486 -5.74 -25.25 -23.25
N ASP A 487 -5.78 -24.86 -21.98
CA ASP A 487 -6.74 -25.37 -21.02
C ASP A 487 -8.17 -24.87 -21.34
N VAL A 488 -8.30 -23.61 -21.77
CA VAL A 488 -9.56 -23.07 -22.30
C VAL A 488 -10.05 -23.88 -23.50
N ARG A 489 -9.20 -24.17 -24.49
CA ARG A 489 -9.60 -24.95 -25.67
C ARG A 489 -10.04 -26.37 -25.33
N VAL A 490 -9.42 -26.98 -24.31
CA VAL A 490 -9.78 -28.33 -23.85
C VAL A 490 -11.11 -28.32 -23.11
N LEU A 491 -11.34 -27.35 -22.22
CA LEU A 491 -12.53 -27.31 -21.36
C LEU A 491 -13.77 -26.76 -22.08
N ARG A 492 -13.61 -25.74 -22.94
CA ARG A 492 -14.72 -25.05 -23.61
C ARG A 492 -15.77 -25.96 -24.26
N PRO A 493 -15.44 -27.02 -25.02
CA PRO A 493 -16.47 -27.87 -25.65
C PRO A 493 -17.25 -28.76 -24.66
N GLN A 494 -16.86 -28.79 -23.38
CA GLN A 494 -17.45 -29.67 -22.37
C GLN A 494 -18.43 -28.94 -21.44
N VAL A 495 -18.55 -27.61 -21.58
CA VAL A 495 -19.30 -26.76 -20.64
C VAL A 495 -20.19 -25.77 -21.39
N ASP A 496 -21.29 -25.36 -20.77
CA ASP A 496 -22.17 -24.31 -21.24
C ASP A 496 -21.62 -22.92 -20.88
N VAL A 497 -21.04 -22.78 -19.68
CA VAL A 497 -20.43 -21.54 -19.19
C VAL A 497 -19.01 -21.80 -18.74
N LEU A 498 -18.05 -20.95 -19.13
CA LEU A 498 -16.66 -21.05 -18.70
C LEU A 498 -16.23 -19.80 -17.90
N VAL A 499 -15.85 -20.03 -16.65
CA VAL A 499 -15.31 -19.03 -15.73
C VAL A 499 -13.79 -19.23 -15.58
N VAL A 500 -13.02 -18.17 -15.79
CA VAL A 500 -11.58 -18.13 -15.53
C VAL A 500 -11.27 -17.14 -14.42
N SER A 501 -10.80 -17.64 -13.29
CA SER A 501 -10.29 -16.81 -12.18
C SER A 501 -8.81 -16.47 -12.37
N LEU A 502 -8.46 -15.20 -12.18
CA LEU A 502 -7.10 -14.69 -12.31
C LEU A 502 -6.71 -13.87 -11.08
N HIS A 503 -5.69 -14.33 -10.37
CA HIS A 503 -5.05 -13.59 -9.29
C HIS A 503 -3.86 -12.80 -9.86
N TRP A 504 -4.05 -11.49 -10.10
CA TRP A 504 -3.22 -10.72 -11.04
C TRP A 504 -3.27 -9.19 -10.86
N GLY A 505 -2.44 -8.48 -11.63
CA GLY A 505 -2.45 -7.02 -11.63
C GLY A 505 -1.49 -6.44 -10.59
N ILE A 506 -1.73 -5.19 -10.22
CA ILE A 506 -0.87 -4.42 -9.31
C ILE A 506 -1.70 -4.15 -8.06
N GLU A 507 -1.15 -4.45 -6.89
CA GLU A 507 -1.76 -4.15 -5.59
C GLU A 507 -2.16 -2.67 -5.51
N GLU A 508 -3.31 -2.42 -4.91
CA GLU A 508 -3.85 -1.10 -4.59
C GLU A 508 -4.20 -0.21 -5.79
N HIS A 509 -3.99 -0.69 -7.02
CA HIS A 509 -4.34 0.03 -8.23
C HIS A 509 -5.82 -0.16 -8.60
N GLU A 510 -6.63 0.88 -8.44
CA GLU A 510 -8.07 0.87 -8.76
C GLU A 510 -8.39 0.78 -10.26
N GLN A 511 -7.39 0.91 -11.14
CA GLN A 511 -7.57 0.77 -12.59
C GLN A 511 -6.83 -0.47 -13.10
N PRO A 512 -7.45 -1.27 -13.99
CA PRO A 512 -6.77 -2.41 -14.57
C PRO A 512 -5.59 -1.96 -15.44
N SER A 513 -4.48 -2.67 -15.35
CA SER A 513 -3.33 -2.46 -16.23
C SER A 513 -3.65 -2.85 -17.68
N ALA A 514 -2.94 -2.27 -18.64
CA ALA A 514 -3.10 -2.61 -20.06
C ALA A 514 -2.94 -4.13 -20.33
N ARG A 515 -2.06 -4.80 -19.55
CA ARG A 515 -1.87 -6.25 -19.64
C ARG A 515 -3.08 -7.03 -19.13
N GLN A 516 -3.69 -6.60 -18.01
CA GLN A 516 -4.92 -7.24 -17.52
C GLN A 516 -6.01 -7.13 -18.61
N VAL A 517 -6.17 -5.95 -19.21
CA VAL A 517 -7.13 -5.72 -20.30
C VAL A 517 -6.84 -6.62 -21.51
N GLU A 518 -5.60 -6.66 -21.99
CA GLU A 518 -5.21 -7.51 -23.13
C GLU A 518 -5.49 -8.99 -22.85
N LEU A 519 -5.08 -9.49 -21.69
CA LEU A 519 -5.20 -10.90 -21.35
C LEU A 519 -6.66 -11.31 -21.07
N ALA A 520 -7.46 -10.48 -20.39
CA ALA A 520 -8.89 -10.73 -20.20
C ALA A 520 -9.62 -10.82 -21.54
N ARG A 521 -9.45 -9.81 -22.41
CA ARG A 521 -10.10 -9.79 -23.73
C ARG A 521 -9.68 -10.99 -24.59
N HIS A 522 -8.39 -11.37 -24.54
CA HIS A 522 -7.90 -12.57 -25.21
C HIS A 522 -8.56 -13.86 -24.71
N LEU A 523 -8.86 -13.97 -23.42
CA LEU A 523 -9.59 -15.12 -22.88
C LEU A 523 -11.04 -15.15 -23.36
N ILE A 524 -11.72 -14.00 -23.39
CA ILE A 524 -13.06 -13.90 -23.96
C ILE A 524 -13.04 -14.29 -25.46
N ASP A 525 -12.02 -13.87 -26.21
CA ASP A 525 -11.83 -14.26 -27.62
C ASP A 525 -11.65 -15.78 -27.81
N LEU A 526 -11.13 -16.48 -26.80
CA LEU A 526 -10.98 -17.94 -26.80
C LEU A 526 -12.26 -18.68 -26.36
N GLY A 527 -13.32 -17.97 -25.99
CA GLY A 527 -14.61 -18.53 -25.58
C GLY A 527 -14.83 -18.60 -24.07
N VAL A 528 -14.07 -17.86 -23.27
CA VAL A 528 -14.39 -17.67 -21.84
C VAL A 528 -15.59 -16.73 -21.72
N ASP A 529 -16.52 -17.06 -20.82
CA ASP A 529 -17.72 -16.24 -20.60
C ASP A 529 -17.53 -15.23 -19.47
N VAL A 530 -16.80 -15.61 -18.42
CA VAL A 530 -16.53 -14.76 -17.27
C VAL A 530 -15.05 -14.82 -16.88
N VAL A 531 -14.41 -13.64 -16.80
CA VAL A 531 -13.09 -13.48 -16.16
C VAL A 531 -13.29 -12.87 -14.78
N ALA A 532 -12.86 -13.57 -13.73
CA ALA A 532 -13.00 -13.17 -12.32
C ALA A 532 -11.62 -12.83 -11.73
N GLY A 533 -11.35 -11.54 -11.55
CA GLY A 533 -10.07 -11.02 -11.13
C GLY A 533 -9.97 -10.77 -9.63
N HIS A 534 -8.77 -11.01 -9.09
CA HIS A 534 -8.36 -10.96 -7.68
C HIS A 534 -6.94 -10.39 -7.59
N HIS A 535 -6.45 -10.09 -6.37
CA HIS A 535 -5.09 -9.59 -6.04
C HIS A 535 -4.94 -8.08 -5.79
N PRO A 536 -5.54 -7.15 -6.57
CA PRO A 536 -5.31 -5.73 -6.32
C PRO A 536 -5.77 -5.24 -4.95
N HIS A 537 -6.55 -6.05 -4.20
CA HIS A 537 -7.16 -5.72 -2.91
C HIS A 537 -8.11 -4.51 -2.93
N VAL A 538 -8.31 -3.91 -4.10
CA VAL A 538 -9.25 -2.82 -4.38
C VAL A 538 -10.14 -3.21 -5.56
N LEU A 539 -11.32 -2.60 -5.64
CA LEU A 539 -12.22 -2.79 -6.78
C LEU A 539 -11.62 -2.19 -8.05
N GLN A 540 -11.71 -2.92 -9.16
CA GLN A 540 -11.43 -2.39 -10.50
C GLN A 540 -12.72 -2.36 -11.32
N PRO A 541 -12.94 -1.34 -12.19
CA PRO A 541 -14.14 -1.25 -13.01
C PRO A 541 -14.35 -2.50 -13.86
N PRO A 542 -15.53 -3.15 -13.85
CA PRO A 542 -15.80 -4.27 -14.73
C PRO A 542 -15.94 -3.79 -16.18
N GLU A 543 -15.73 -4.71 -17.12
CA GLU A 543 -15.89 -4.50 -18.55
C GLU A 543 -16.77 -5.58 -19.15
N ARG A 544 -17.71 -5.18 -20.02
CA ARG A 544 -18.38 -6.11 -20.92
C ARG A 544 -17.68 -6.07 -22.27
N TYR A 545 -17.04 -7.18 -22.65
CA TYR A 545 -16.33 -7.29 -23.93
C TYR A 545 -17.00 -8.38 -24.75
N ARG A 546 -17.57 -8.01 -25.90
CA ARG A 546 -18.44 -8.89 -26.71
C ARG A 546 -19.57 -9.49 -25.86
N ARG A 547 -19.65 -10.82 -25.77
CA ARG A 547 -20.64 -11.55 -24.95
C ARG A 547 -20.13 -11.87 -23.54
N GLY A 548 -18.85 -11.62 -23.27
CA GLY A 548 -18.21 -11.96 -21.99
C GLY A 548 -18.26 -10.86 -20.95
N LEU A 549 -18.22 -11.25 -19.68
CA LEU A 549 -18.05 -10.38 -18.53
C LEU A 549 -16.60 -10.45 -18.03
N ILE A 550 -15.96 -9.31 -17.87
CA ILE A 550 -14.64 -9.18 -17.27
C ILE A 550 -14.79 -8.39 -15.98
N VAL A 551 -14.47 -9.02 -14.85
CA VAL A 551 -14.31 -8.35 -13.56
C VAL A 551 -12.82 -8.34 -13.26
N TYR A 552 -12.15 -7.19 -13.40
CA TYR A 552 -10.69 -7.14 -13.28
C TYR A 552 -10.17 -7.31 -11.85
N SER A 553 -10.96 -6.86 -10.87
CA SER A 553 -10.73 -7.09 -9.44
C SER A 553 -12.03 -6.99 -8.66
N LEU A 554 -12.29 -8.01 -7.84
CA LEU A 554 -13.42 -8.11 -6.92
C LEU A 554 -13.16 -7.44 -5.56
N GLY A 555 -11.92 -7.02 -5.28
CA GLY A 555 -11.50 -6.44 -4.00
C GLY A 555 -11.49 -7.46 -2.86
N ASN A 556 -11.36 -6.97 -1.62
CA ASN A 556 -11.28 -7.80 -0.42
C ASN A 556 -12.67 -8.11 0.15
N PHE A 557 -13.10 -9.38 0.11
CA PHE A 557 -14.38 -9.78 0.68
C PHE A 557 -14.29 -9.96 2.21
N VAL A 558 -13.33 -10.76 2.68
CA VAL A 558 -12.95 -10.88 4.09
C VAL A 558 -11.44 -10.74 4.18
N PHE A 559 -10.94 -9.61 4.69
CA PHE A 559 -9.51 -9.35 4.77
C PHE A 559 -9.22 -8.37 5.91
N ASP A 560 -8.08 -8.52 6.60
CA ASP A 560 -7.71 -7.68 7.74
C ASP A 560 -7.03 -6.34 7.37
N GLN A 561 -6.88 -6.06 6.06
CA GLN A 561 -6.36 -4.80 5.55
C GLN A 561 -7.35 -3.65 5.83
N HIS A 562 -6.89 -2.62 6.51
CA HIS A 562 -7.75 -1.53 7.00
C HIS A 562 -7.05 -0.16 7.04
N THR A 563 -5.85 -0.07 6.49
CA THR A 563 -5.06 1.17 6.38
C THR A 563 -5.60 2.11 5.30
N ASN A 564 -6.22 1.56 4.25
CA ASN A 564 -6.90 2.31 3.20
C ASN A 564 -8.39 1.91 3.16
N PRO A 565 -9.35 2.87 3.15
CA PRO A 565 -10.77 2.57 2.98
C PRO A 565 -11.12 1.79 1.70
N ALA A 566 -10.33 1.92 0.63
CA ALA A 566 -10.52 1.15 -0.60
C ALA A 566 -10.36 -0.36 -0.38
N PHE A 567 -9.52 -0.78 0.58
CA PHE A 567 -9.38 -2.18 0.97
C PHE A 567 -10.56 -2.69 1.77
N GLN A 568 -11.51 -1.82 2.15
CA GLN A 568 -12.70 -2.17 2.92
C GLN A 568 -13.96 -2.26 2.06
N GLN A 569 -13.78 -2.26 0.75
CA GLN A 569 -14.84 -2.32 -0.24
C GLN A 569 -14.68 -3.58 -1.09
N SER A 570 -15.81 -4.24 -1.34
CA SER A 570 -15.93 -5.36 -2.26
C SER A 570 -17.27 -5.31 -2.96
N ARG A 571 -17.51 -6.27 -3.83
CA ARG A 571 -18.77 -6.46 -4.52
C ARG A 571 -19.09 -7.94 -4.58
N ILE A 572 -20.35 -8.25 -4.33
CA ILE A 572 -20.91 -9.55 -4.67
C ILE A 572 -21.48 -9.43 -6.07
N TYR A 573 -20.87 -10.09 -7.06
CA TYR A 573 -21.40 -10.12 -8.42
C TYR A 573 -22.36 -11.28 -8.57
N ARG A 574 -23.60 -10.99 -8.97
CA ARG A 574 -24.57 -11.99 -9.41
C ARG A 574 -24.57 -12.01 -10.93
N VAL A 575 -24.13 -13.12 -11.51
CA VAL A 575 -24.09 -13.37 -12.95
C VAL A 575 -25.18 -14.38 -13.29
N VAL A 576 -26.17 -13.95 -14.05
CA VAL A 576 -27.22 -14.83 -14.55
C VAL A 576 -26.79 -15.43 -15.88
N VAL A 577 -26.85 -16.75 -15.96
CA VAL A 577 -26.36 -17.55 -17.08
C VAL A 577 -27.43 -18.53 -17.57
N ALA A 578 -27.29 -18.98 -18.81
CA ALA A 578 -28.06 -20.06 -19.42
C ALA A 578 -27.12 -20.92 -20.29
N LYS A 579 -27.66 -21.91 -21.01
CA LYS A 579 -26.85 -22.82 -21.85
C LYS A 579 -26.03 -22.15 -22.95
N ASP A 580 -26.40 -20.94 -23.34
CA ASP A 580 -25.73 -20.15 -24.37
C ASP A 580 -24.87 -19.01 -23.79
N GLY A 581 -24.61 -19.02 -22.48
CA GLY A 581 -23.66 -18.13 -21.80
C GLY A 581 -24.31 -17.10 -20.87
N VAL A 582 -23.65 -15.95 -20.70
CA VAL A 582 -24.05 -14.90 -19.75
C VAL A 582 -25.22 -14.06 -20.28
N ARG A 583 -26.33 -14.03 -19.55
CA ARG A 583 -27.54 -13.25 -19.85
C ARG A 583 -27.46 -11.83 -19.30
N ARG A 584 -27.28 -11.71 -17.98
CA ARG A 584 -27.18 -10.44 -17.27
C ARG A 584 -26.22 -10.55 -16.10
N ALA A 585 -25.65 -9.43 -15.68
CA ALA A 585 -24.80 -9.35 -14.52
C ALA A 585 -25.10 -8.07 -13.75
N ALA A 586 -25.16 -8.20 -12.44
CA ALA A 586 -25.34 -7.09 -11.53
C ALA A 586 -24.47 -7.32 -10.30
N TRP A 587 -24.27 -6.30 -9.48
CA TRP A 587 -23.48 -6.43 -8.27
C TRP A 587 -24.10 -5.70 -7.09
N LEU A 588 -23.86 -6.24 -5.91
CA LEU A 588 -24.15 -5.62 -4.62
C LEU A 588 -22.85 -5.07 -4.03
N PRO A 589 -22.79 -3.76 -3.73
CA PRO A 589 -21.67 -3.20 -2.96
C PRO A 589 -21.62 -3.83 -1.58
N VAL A 590 -20.41 -4.14 -1.13
CA VAL A 590 -20.14 -4.69 0.19
C VAL A 590 -19.01 -3.90 0.84
N GLY A 591 -19.06 -3.76 2.15
CA GLY A 591 -17.89 -3.34 2.92
C GLY A 591 -18.04 -3.68 4.39
N TYR A 592 -17.03 -3.32 5.17
CA TYR A 592 -16.98 -3.66 6.59
C TYR A 592 -16.66 -2.45 7.44
N ARG A 593 -17.13 -2.49 8.70
CA ARG A 593 -16.66 -1.57 9.72
C ARG A 593 -15.21 -1.91 10.08
N LYS A 594 -14.45 -0.88 10.44
CA LYS A 594 -13.03 -1.01 10.80
C LYS A 594 -12.85 -2.09 11.88
N ARG A 595 -11.97 -3.05 11.62
CA ARG A 595 -11.64 -4.20 12.50
C ARG A 595 -12.79 -5.17 12.79
N GLU A 596 -13.91 -5.08 12.08
CA GLU A 596 -14.94 -6.13 12.11
C GLU A 596 -14.66 -7.22 11.06
N TRP A 597 -14.18 -6.85 9.87
CA TRP A 597 -13.88 -7.75 8.73
C TRP A 597 -15.03 -8.69 8.35
N ARG A 598 -16.25 -8.29 8.71
CA ARG A 598 -17.51 -8.95 8.37
C ARG A 598 -18.16 -8.16 7.24
N PRO A 599 -18.05 -8.60 5.98
CA PRO A 599 -18.70 -7.96 4.84
C PRO A 599 -20.20 -7.78 5.06
N ARG A 600 -20.69 -6.57 4.76
CA ARG A 600 -22.10 -6.20 4.78
C ARG A 600 -22.49 -5.50 3.48
N PRO A 601 -23.67 -5.78 2.92
CA PRO A 601 -24.20 -4.98 1.81
C PRO A 601 -24.29 -3.49 2.18
N ILE A 602 -23.88 -2.58 1.28
CA ILE A 602 -23.89 -1.13 1.48
C ILE A 602 -24.89 -0.46 0.53
N GLY A 603 -26.07 -0.11 1.03
CA GLY A 603 -27.16 0.44 0.20
C GLY A 603 -28.00 -0.65 -0.48
N GLY A 604 -29.25 -0.33 -0.79
CA GLY A 604 -30.29 -1.32 -1.12
C GLY A 604 -30.51 -1.66 -2.59
N GLU A 605 -29.75 -1.07 -3.52
CA GLU A 605 -30.02 -1.24 -4.96
C GLU A 605 -28.91 -1.99 -5.70
N LEU A 606 -29.31 -3.04 -6.41
CA LEU A 606 -28.51 -3.72 -7.42
C LEU A 606 -28.08 -2.73 -8.51
N ARG A 607 -26.78 -2.68 -8.80
CA ARG A 607 -26.29 -1.89 -9.93
C ARG A 607 -26.11 -2.78 -11.15
N SER A 608 -26.86 -2.52 -12.21
CA SER A 608 -26.71 -3.20 -13.49
C SER A 608 -25.40 -2.79 -14.17
N ILE A 609 -24.77 -3.73 -14.86
CA ILE A 609 -23.63 -3.45 -15.72
C ILE A 609 -24.18 -3.03 -17.09
N GLY A 610 -24.18 -1.72 -17.36
CA GLY A 610 -24.86 -1.12 -18.51
C GLY A 610 -24.42 -1.65 -19.89
N VAL A 611 -25.39 -1.78 -20.78
CA VAL A 611 -25.22 -2.17 -22.19
C VAL A 611 -24.66 -0.97 -22.97
N THR A 612 -23.37 -0.98 -23.32
CA THR A 612 -22.86 -0.13 -24.41
C THR A 612 -22.97 -0.91 -25.72
N THR A 613 -24.14 -0.84 -26.36
CA THR A 613 -24.29 -1.22 -27.77
C THR A 613 -23.55 -0.18 -28.62
N THR A 614 -22.24 -0.33 -28.76
CA THR A 614 -21.57 0.16 -29.96
C THR A 614 -21.66 -0.97 -30.98
N ALA A 615 -22.73 -0.95 -31.77
CA ALA A 615 -22.77 -1.71 -33.01
C ALA A 615 -21.56 -1.28 -33.87
N PRO A 616 -20.88 -2.21 -34.57
CA PRO A 616 -19.91 -1.81 -35.56
C PRO A 616 -20.65 -1.01 -36.64
N ALA A 617 -20.19 0.21 -36.92
CA ALA A 617 -20.61 0.92 -38.12
C ALA A 617 -20.23 0.07 -39.35
N PRO A 618 -21.08 0.05 -40.40
CA PRO A 618 -20.95 -0.85 -41.55
C PRO A 618 -19.63 -0.72 -42.30
#